data_AF-A0A1R1XFK5-F1
#
_entry.id   AF-A0A1R1XFK5-F1
#
_cell.length_a   1.000
_cell.length_b   1.000
_cell.length_c   1.000
_cell.angle_alpha   90.00
_cell.angle_beta   90.00
_cell.angle_gamma   90.00
#
_symmetry.space_group_name_H-M   'P 1'
#
loop_
_entity.id
_entity.type
_entity.pdbx_description
1 polymer ?
#
loop_
_entity_poly.entity_id
_entity_poly.type
_entity_poly.pdbx_seq_one_letter_code
_entity_poly.pdbx_strand_id
1 'polypeptide(L)'
;MMFSKLVSCSIVLALSVSAASKRLIVFGDSLSDIGNVDRAKNVIPWVPGRFSNGPMWNEYLAYNNNYTLINYAYGGATCNNTFING
;
A
#
# COMPACT_ATOMS: atom_id res chain seq x y z
N MET A 1 58.75 -17.99 7.95
CA MET A 1 57.74 -17.86 9.02
C MET A 1 57.67 -16.38 9.33
N MET A 2 56.69 -15.61 8.88
CA MET A 2 55.42 -15.46 9.59
C MET A 2 54.44 -14.69 8.69
N PHE A 3 53.88 -15.35 7.68
CA PHE A 3 52.57 -14.94 7.16
C PHE A 3 51.52 -15.41 8.17
N SER A 4 50.42 -14.67 8.29
CA SER A 4 49.20 -14.95 9.06
C SER A 4 49.11 -14.27 10.43
N LYS A 5 47.87 -13.85 10.73
CA LYS A 5 47.35 -13.31 11.98
C LYS A 5 47.49 -11.80 12.14
N LEU A 6 46.71 -11.02 11.38
CA LEU A 6 46.11 -9.74 11.82
C LEU A 6 45.00 -9.32 10.83
N VAL A 7 44.01 -10.19 10.62
CA VAL A 7 42.72 -9.81 9.99
C VAL A 7 41.59 -10.46 10.80
N SER A 8 41.58 -10.20 12.11
CA SER A 8 40.49 -10.60 12.99
C SER A 8 40.04 -9.36 13.75
N CYS A 9 38.74 -9.24 13.98
CA CYS A 9 38.03 -8.05 14.46
C CYS A 9 37.90 -6.92 13.43
N SER A 10 36.97 -7.05 12.48
CA SER A 10 36.00 -5.98 12.15
C SER A 10 34.91 -6.50 11.20
N ILE A 11 34.32 -7.64 11.51
CA ILE A 11 32.96 -7.93 11.07
C ILE A 11 32.10 -7.79 12.32
N VAL A 12 32.02 -6.56 12.82
CA VAL A 12 30.81 -6.19 13.56
C VAL A 12 29.75 -6.17 12.47
N LEU A 13 28.97 -7.24 12.36
CA LEU A 13 27.75 -7.21 11.57
C LEU A 13 26.99 -5.98 12.05
N ALA A 14 26.96 -4.93 11.23
CA ALA A 14 26.01 -3.86 11.38
C ALA A 14 24.64 -4.51 11.14
N LEU A 15 24.03 -5.01 12.21
CA LEU A 15 22.63 -5.38 12.22
C LEU A 15 21.87 -4.08 12.00
N SER A 16 21.58 -3.79 10.73
CA SER A 16 20.66 -2.72 10.39
C SER A 16 19.30 -3.09 10.98
N VAL A 17 18.94 -2.45 12.09
CA VAL A 17 17.57 -2.46 12.58
C VAL A 17 16.74 -1.74 11.52
N SER A 18 16.11 -2.50 10.64
CA SER A 18 15.14 -1.96 9.69
C SER A 18 13.92 -1.52 10.48
N ALA A 19 13.60 -0.22 10.44
CA ALA A 19 12.35 0.27 10.98
C ALA A 19 11.19 -0.41 10.24
N ALA A 20 10.14 -0.78 10.98
CA ALA A 20 8.97 -1.42 10.39
C ALA A 20 8.40 -0.55 9.25
N SER A 21 8.13 -1.16 8.09
CA SER A 21 7.54 -0.46 6.95
C SER A 21 6.26 0.24 7.36
N LYS A 22 6.17 1.53 7.05
CA LYS A 22 4.98 2.33 7.29
C LYS A 22 3.87 1.83 6.38
N ARG A 23 2.70 1.56 6.96
CA ARG A 23 1.55 1.00 6.25
C ARG A 23 0.40 1.98 6.30
N LEU A 24 -0.29 2.13 5.18
CA LEU A 24 -1.57 2.83 5.09
C LEU A 24 -2.64 1.78 4.82
N ILE A 25 -3.51 1.54 5.80
CA ILE A 25 -4.61 0.57 5.68
C ILE A 25 -5.89 1.38 5.48
N VAL A 26 -6.57 1.18 4.35
CA VAL A 26 -7.74 1.96 3.96
C VAL A 26 -8.96 1.06 3.85
N PHE A 27 -10.03 1.44 4.54
CA PHE A 27 -11.38 0.90 4.38
C PHE A 27 -12.27 2.01 3.82
N GLY A 28 -13.27 1.66 3.02
CA GLY A 28 -14.17 2.64 2.45
C GLY A 28 -14.91 2.13 1.22
N ASP A 29 -15.38 3.07 0.43
CA ASP A 29 -16.22 2.86 -0.75
C ASP A 29 -15.47 3.22 -2.05
N SER A 30 -16.22 3.61 -3.09
CA SER A 30 -15.70 4.01 -4.39
C SER A 30 -14.73 5.20 -4.33
N LEU A 31 -14.82 6.05 -3.30
CA LEU A 31 -13.91 7.19 -3.11
C LEU A 31 -12.51 6.78 -2.64
N SER A 32 -12.32 5.51 -2.31
CA SER A 32 -11.03 4.98 -1.88
C SER A 32 -10.65 3.67 -2.56
N ASP A 33 -11.57 2.99 -3.23
CA ASP A 33 -11.31 1.75 -3.96
C ASP A 33 -10.31 1.97 -5.12
N ILE A 34 -9.27 1.14 -5.18
CA ILE A 34 -8.22 1.16 -6.19
C ILE A 34 -8.25 -0.05 -7.14
N GLY A 35 -9.32 -0.86 -7.11
CA GLY A 35 -9.50 -1.98 -8.02
C GLY A 35 -10.14 -3.24 -7.43
N ASN A 36 -10.69 -3.17 -6.22
CA ASN A 36 -11.36 -4.29 -5.56
C ASN A 36 -12.73 -4.60 -6.17
N VAL A 37 -13.42 -3.61 -6.75
CA VAL A 37 -14.67 -3.81 -7.49
C VAL A 37 -14.44 -3.77 -9.01
N ASP A 38 -14.71 -4.89 -9.67
CA ASP A 38 -14.51 -5.05 -11.12
C ASP A 38 -15.31 -4.06 -11.97
N ARG A 39 -16.49 -3.64 -11.49
CA ARG A 39 -17.34 -2.66 -12.20
C ARG A 39 -16.60 -1.36 -12.49
N ALA A 40 -15.66 -0.95 -11.63
CA ALA A 40 -14.85 0.25 -11.80
C ALA A 40 -13.99 0.20 -13.08
N LYS A 41 -13.59 -1.00 -13.55
CA LYS A 41 -12.77 -1.18 -14.76
C LYS A 41 -13.42 -0.66 -16.03
N ASN A 42 -14.76 -0.60 -16.05
CA ASN A 42 -15.54 -0.15 -17.20
C ASN A 42 -16.02 1.30 -17.08
N VAL A 43 -15.79 1.97 -15.95
CA VAL A 43 -16.25 3.35 -15.74
C VAL A 43 -15.37 4.30 -16.54
N ILE A 44 -14.04 4.13 -16.45
CA ILE A 44 -13.06 4.95 -17.16
C ILE A 44 -12.02 4.02 -17.80
N PRO A 45 -12.11 3.74 -19.12
CA PRO A 45 -11.31 2.70 -19.76
C PRO A 45 -9.79 2.85 -19.63
N TRP A 46 -9.29 4.09 -19.52
CA TRP A 46 -7.85 4.37 -19.42
C TRP A 46 -7.31 4.37 -17.97
N VAL A 47 -8.19 4.23 -16.96
CA VAL A 47 -7.80 4.09 -15.55
C VAL A 47 -8.58 2.93 -14.93
N PRO A 48 -8.30 1.68 -15.37
CA PRO A 48 -9.09 0.54 -14.94
C PRO A 48 -9.01 0.34 -13.42
N GLY A 49 -10.15 0.04 -12.82
CA GLY A 49 -10.27 -0.30 -11.40
C GLY A 49 -10.50 0.91 -10.48
N ARG A 50 -10.49 2.14 -11.00
CA ARG A 50 -10.77 3.35 -10.20
C ARG A 50 -12.10 3.97 -10.59
N PHE A 51 -12.73 4.62 -9.61
CA PHE A 51 -13.93 5.45 -9.81
C PHE A 51 -13.57 6.91 -10.14
N SER A 52 -12.32 7.18 -10.50
CA SER A 52 -11.78 8.49 -10.85
C SER A 52 -10.95 8.41 -12.13
N ASN A 53 -10.75 9.54 -12.80
CA ASN A 53 -9.98 9.65 -14.05
C ASN A 53 -8.45 9.66 -13.83
N GLY A 54 -7.99 9.27 -12.65
CA GLY A 54 -6.58 9.21 -12.25
C GLY A 54 -6.42 8.45 -10.92
N PRO A 55 -5.22 8.50 -10.30
CA PRO A 55 -4.98 7.92 -8.99
C PRO A 55 -5.91 8.47 -7.91
N MET A 56 -6.22 7.63 -6.92
CA MET A 56 -7.05 7.98 -5.77
C MET A 56 -6.21 8.69 -4.69
N TRP A 57 -6.85 9.42 -3.77
CA TRP A 57 -6.18 10.21 -2.73
C TRP A 57 -5.21 9.39 -1.88
N ASN A 58 -5.55 8.13 -1.60
CA ASN A 58 -4.77 7.21 -0.80
C ASN A 58 -3.51 6.72 -1.53
N GLU A 59 -3.51 6.67 -2.86
CA GLU A 59 -2.32 6.37 -3.66
C GLU A 59 -1.33 7.53 -3.60
N TYR A 60 -1.81 8.78 -3.72
CA TYR A 60 -0.97 9.97 -3.51
C TYR A 60 -0.42 10.01 -2.08
N LEU A 61 -1.25 9.77 -1.07
CA LEU A 61 -0.81 9.77 0.32
C LEU A 61 0.26 8.71 0.58
N ALA A 62 0.07 7.50 0.05
CA ALA A 62 1.02 6.41 0.20
C ALA A 62 2.33 6.70 -0.52
N TYR A 63 2.27 7.19 -1.77
CA TYR A 63 3.45 7.55 -2.54
C TYR A 63 4.27 8.65 -1.86
N ASN A 64 3.63 9.75 -1.46
CA ASN A 64 4.31 10.91 -0.89
C ASN A 64 4.97 10.62 0.47
N ASN A 65 4.47 9.63 1.21
CA ASN A 65 4.99 9.28 2.54
C ASN A 65 5.76 7.95 2.58
N ASN A 66 5.95 7.32 1.42
CA ASN A 66 6.59 6.00 1.28
C ASN A 66 5.90 4.94 2.16
N TYR A 67 4.58 4.82 2.03
CA TYR A 67 3.77 3.82 2.73
C TYR A 67 3.47 2.63 1.82
N THR A 68 3.49 1.42 2.38
CA THR A 68 2.83 0.27 1.76
C THR A 68 1.32 0.45 1.89
N LEU A 69 0.65 0.69 0.77
CA LEU A 69 -0.82 0.82 0.73
C LEU A 69 -1.48 -0.56 0.75
N ILE A 70 -2.35 -0.78 1.73
CA ILE A 70 -3.22 -1.93 1.85
C ILE A 70 -4.66 -1.42 1.76
N ASN A 71 -5.37 -1.81 0.70
CA ASN A 71 -6.70 -1.27 0.40
C ASN A 71 -7.78 -2.34 0.52
N TYR A 72 -8.68 -2.15 1.48
CA TYR A 72 -9.90 -2.92 1.71
C TYR A 72 -11.16 -2.10 1.40
N ALA A 73 -11.04 -1.06 0.58
CA ALA A 73 -12.20 -0.28 0.14
C ALA A 73 -12.88 -1.01 -1.03
N TYR A 74 -14.21 -1.10 -1.00
CA TYR A 74 -15.02 -1.73 -2.04
C TYR A 74 -16.05 -0.74 -2.54
N GLY A 75 -16.05 -0.43 -3.83
CA GLY A 75 -17.05 0.43 -4.45
C GLY A 75 -18.50 0.02 -4.14
N GLY A 76 -19.22 0.85 -3.39
CA GLY A 76 -20.59 0.56 -2.93
C GLY A 76 -20.71 0.23 -1.44
N ALA A 77 -19.59 0.05 -0.74
CA ALA A 77 -19.58 -0.22 0.70
C ALA A 77 -20.37 0.84 1.48
N THR A 78 -21.22 0.38 2.39
CA THR A 78 -21.96 1.25 3.31
C THR A 78 -21.41 1.10 4.73
N CYS A 79 -21.66 2.10 5.58
CA CYS A 79 -21.33 2.00 7.00
C CYS A 79 -22.23 0.98 7.75
N ASN A 80 -23.40 0.66 7.18
CA ASN A 80 -24.37 -0.26 7.76
C ASN A 80 -25.33 -0.77 6.67
N ASN A 81 -25.47 -2.09 6.58
CA ASN A 81 -26.30 -2.76 5.59
C ASN A 81 -27.80 -2.88 5.96
N THR A 82 -28.27 -2.28 7.06
CA THR A 82 -29.68 -2.39 7.48
C THR A 82 -30.67 -1.70 6.54
N PHE A 83 -30.27 -0.60 5.90
CA PHE A 83 -31.15 0.19 5.02
C PHE A 83 -30.81 0.04 3.54
N ILE A 84 -29.52 -0.10 3.21
CA ILE A 84 -29.02 -0.33 1.86
C ILE A 84 -27.96 -1.39 1.96
N ASN A 85 -28.08 -2.48 1.20
CA ASN A 85 -27.05 -3.51 1.15
C ASN A 85 -25.88 -2.99 0.29
N GLY A 86 -24.71 -2.85 0.91
CA GLY A 86 -23.46 -2.43 0.25
C GLY A 86 -22.77 -3.55 -0.51
#